data_AF-A0A520HVI5-F1
#
_entry.id   AF-A0A520HVI5-F1
#
_cell.length_a   1.000
_cell.length_b   1.000
_cell.length_c   1.000
_cell.angle_alpha   90.00
_cell.angle_beta   90.00
_cell.angle_gamma   90.00
#
_symmetry.space_group_name_H-M   'P 1'
#
loop_
_entity.id
_entity.type
_entity.pdbx_description
1 polymer ?
#
loop_
_entity_poly.entity_id
_entity_poly.type
_entity_poly.pdbx_seq_one_letter_code
_entity_poly.pdbx_strand_id
1 'polypeptide(L)'
;MDAFYDRPYTLPHFRSERYFDYEEIDRITHRLLPIPLKKANELKGVYKTDKQSFYQQLEAYIPIEQAIISMKSSIDFLPFLSPQRKAIFGELVELYRDEKFYGFYALAVPQVEGLFTEMCRICGKPADAKSLPDKVGLVTPFCKRSTGLDYFEHHFPHQRNRFLHYGTDSTEDILILCKEVIHDLVEVIVIFNNLDVDTMHLFKLIRKRDHSEFHSIKDLSLFIKLYLSVSASGQSDHYLNELNDFRRIFIPYVLADAVRELITEIPRILAEIIPVIDVYLSRNNISFDQLGLNVVDKKIIGIKKSLKSSFQYQCQQPLMDIYAIKYFLTNYKKGLDTGTVSAEILGTIEHLLKEYNMTFRKIEVLITKTGDQAKNYQY
;
A
#
# COMPACT_ATOMS: atom_id res chain seq x y z
N MET A 1 -10.51 -7.26 -13.85
CA MET A 1 -11.50 -6.34 -13.25
C MET A 1 -10.74 -5.12 -12.76
N ASP A 2 -9.94 -4.47 -13.59
CA ASP A 2 -10.21 -3.72 -14.83
C ASP A 2 -10.43 -2.26 -14.48
N ALA A 3 -9.50 -1.43 -14.93
CA ALA A 3 -9.53 0.04 -14.92
C ALA A 3 -10.76 0.65 -15.62
N PHE A 4 -11.77 -0.17 -15.93
CA PHE A 4 -13.04 0.17 -16.55
C PHE A 4 -13.96 0.98 -15.63
N TYR A 5 -13.73 0.94 -14.31
CA TYR A 5 -14.58 1.58 -13.32
C TYR A 5 -13.93 2.77 -12.58
N ASP A 6 -12.62 2.99 -12.72
CA ASP A 6 -11.90 3.90 -11.81
C ASP A 6 -11.51 5.27 -12.40
N ARG A 7 -11.67 5.53 -13.71
CA ARG A 7 -11.52 6.88 -14.31
C ARG A 7 -12.25 6.97 -15.66
N PRO A 8 -13.48 7.49 -15.70
CA PRO A 8 -14.20 7.67 -16.96
C PRO A 8 -13.69 8.86 -17.81
N TYR A 9 -12.97 9.81 -17.19
CA TYR A 9 -12.74 11.15 -17.79
C TYR A 9 -11.35 11.36 -18.41
N THR A 10 -10.42 10.42 -18.26
CA THR A 10 -9.02 10.63 -18.69
C THR A 10 -8.64 9.90 -19.98
N LEU A 11 -9.46 8.97 -20.48
CA LEU A 11 -9.15 8.22 -21.69
C LEU A 11 -10.39 8.15 -22.61
N PRO A 12 -10.33 8.70 -23.83
CA PRO A 12 -11.41 8.53 -24.80
C PRO A 12 -11.49 7.06 -25.23
N HIS A 13 -12.59 6.40 -24.88
CA HIS A 13 -12.93 5.04 -25.29
C HIS A 13 -14.16 5.08 -26.20
N PHE A 14 -14.32 4.14 -27.15
CA PHE A 14 -15.40 4.13 -28.14
C PHE A 14 -16.84 4.01 -27.59
N ARG A 15 -17.03 3.97 -26.27
CA ARG A 15 -18.33 4.00 -25.57
C ARG A 15 -18.43 5.13 -24.54
N SER A 16 -17.52 6.11 -24.57
CA SER A 16 -17.33 7.15 -23.54
C SER A 16 -18.55 8.04 -23.28
N GLU A 17 -19.55 8.09 -24.16
CA GLU A 17 -20.73 8.95 -23.97
C GLU A 17 -21.50 8.65 -22.67
N ARG A 18 -21.68 7.37 -22.30
CA ARG A 18 -22.31 6.99 -21.00
C ARG A 18 -21.46 7.34 -19.78
N TYR A 19 -20.21 7.71 -20.01
CA TYR A 19 -19.21 7.99 -18.99
C TYR A 19 -19.04 9.50 -18.73
N PHE A 20 -19.72 10.35 -19.51
CA PHE A 20 -19.84 11.79 -19.25
C PHE A 20 -21.20 12.16 -18.62
N ASP A 21 -22.07 11.19 -18.42
CA ASP A 21 -23.36 11.36 -17.75
C ASP A 21 -23.23 11.02 -16.27
N TYR A 22 -23.30 12.03 -15.41
CA TYR A 22 -23.21 11.86 -13.95
C TYR A 22 -24.38 11.04 -13.39
N GLU A 23 -25.48 10.88 -14.15
CA GLU A 23 -26.64 10.08 -13.74
C GLU A 23 -26.38 8.58 -13.85
N GLU A 24 -25.47 8.17 -14.75
CA GLU A 24 -25.07 6.79 -15.02
C GLU A 24 -23.90 6.31 -14.14
N ILE A 25 -23.41 7.13 -13.20
CA ILE A 25 -22.40 6.72 -12.21
C ILE A 25 -22.88 5.48 -11.47
N ASP A 26 -22.00 4.49 -11.34
CA ASP A 26 -22.29 3.26 -10.63
C ASP A 26 -22.51 3.54 -9.13
N ARG A 27 -23.71 3.21 -8.65
CA ARG A 27 -24.16 3.54 -7.29
C ARG A 27 -24.10 2.36 -6.33
N ILE A 28 -23.72 1.18 -6.81
CA ILE A 28 -24.04 -0.07 -6.12
C ILE A 28 -22.95 -1.13 -6.17
N THR A 29 -22.07 -1.14 -7.18
CA THR A 29 -21.08 -2.22 -7.33
C THR A 29 -20.22 -2.43 -6.09
N HIS A 30 -19.84 -1.35 -5.40
CA HIS A 30 -19.06 -1.44 -4.17
C HIS A 30 -19.77 -2.24 -3.06
N ARG A 31 -21.11 -2.27 -3.07
CA ARG A 31 -21.92 -3.04 -2.11
C ARG A 31 -22.08 -4.51 -2.46
N LEU A 32 -21.65 -4.91 -3.66
CA LEU A 32 -21.91 -6.25 -4.23
C LEU A 32 -20.70 -7.17 -4.17
N LEU A 33 -19.55 -6.75 -3.64
CA LEU A 33 -18.41 -7.65 -3.44
C LEU A 33 -18.57 -8.41 -2.12
N PRO A 34 -18.38 -9.75 -2.07
CA PRO A 34 -17.77 -10.64 -3.09
C PRO A 34 -18.78 -11.48 -3.92
N ILE A 35 -19.98 -10.98 -4.20
CA ILE A 35 -21.06 -11.75 -4.85
C ILE A 35 -20.67 -12.16 -6.29
N PRO A 36 -21.01 -13.39 -6.74
CA PRO A 36 -20.77 -13.81 -8.11
C PRO A 36 -21.37 -12.85 -9.15
N LEU A 37 -20.60 -12.54 -10.20
CA LEU A 37 -20.91 -11.48 -11.18
C LEU A 37 -22.32 -11.59 -11.78
N LYS A 38 -22.77 -12.81 -12.12
CA LYS A 38 -24.12 -13.03 -12.65
C LYS A 38 -25.19 -12.54 -11.67
N LYS A 39 -25.05 -12.91 -10.39
CA LYS A 39 -26.00 -12.53 -9.35
C LYS A 39 -25.91 -11.04 -9.01
N ALA A 40 -24.70 -10.49 -8.99
CA ALA A 40 -24.49 -9.06 -8.83
C ALA A 40 -25.25 -8.27 -9.90
N ASN A 41 -25.20 -8.67 -11.18
CA ASN A 41 -25.93 -8.00 -12.26
C ASN A 41 -27.45 -8.09 -12.10
N GLU A 42 -27.99 -9.23 -11.64
CA GLU A 42 -29.42 -9.35 -11.32
C GLU A 42 -29.82 -8.37 -10.21
N LEU A 43 -29.04 -8.33 -9.12
CA LEU A 43 -29.29 -7.44 -7.98
C LEU A 43 -29.20 -5.95 -8.35
N LYS A 44 -28.29 -5.57 -9.25
CA LYS A 44 -28.23 -4.20 -9.80
C LYS A 44 -29.55 -3.78 -10.44
N GLY A 45 -30.20 -4.70 -11.17
CA GLY A 45 -31.52 -4.46 -11.76
C GLY A 45 -32.58 -4.21 -10.69
N VAL A 46 -32.60 -5.06 -9.64
CA VAL A 46 -33.55 -4.94 -8.53
C VAL A 46 -33.40 -3.61 -7.78
N TYR A 47 -32.17 -3.17 -7.52
CA TYR A 47 -31.93 -1.91 -6.81
C TYR A 47 -32.52 -0.68 -7.51
N LYS A 48 -32.55 -0.67 -8.85
CA LYS A 48 -33.13 0.43 -9.63
C LYS A 48 -34.65 0.51 -9.51
N THR A 49 -35.32 -0.60 -9.22
CA THR A 49 -36.79 -0.69 -9.16
C THR A 49 -37.34 -0.76 -7.75
N ASP A 50 -36.66 -1.50 -6.86
CA ASP A 50 -37.11 -1.78 -5.50
C ASP A 50 -35.89 -2.01 -4.57
N LYS A 51 -35.54 -0.96 -3.81
CA LYS A 51 -34.44 -1.02 -2.84
C LYS A 51 -34.73 -1.99 -1.69
N GLN A 52 -35.98 -2.15 -1.28
CA GLN A 52 -36.34 -3.03 -0.17
C GLN A 52 -36.12 -4.49 -0.55
N SER A 53 -36.63 -4.89 -1.72
CA SER A 53 -36.37 -6.24 -2.26
C SER A 53 -34.88 -6.48 -2.51
N PHE A 54 -34.15 -5.45 -2.99
CA PHE A 54 -32.70 -5.55 -3.15
C PHE A 54 -32.01 -5.94 -1.83
N TYR A 55 -32.29 -5.21 -0.74
CA TYR A 55 -31.64 -5.49 0.56
C TYR A 55 -32.09 -6.81 1.18
N GLN A 56 -33.34 -7.24 0.96
CA GLN A 56 -33.79 -8.57 1.37
C GLN A 56 -33.02 -9.68 0.65
N GLN A 57 -32.76 -9.52 -0.66
CA GLN A 57 -31.97 -10.50 -1.42
C GLN A 57 -30.48 -10.43 -1.10
N LEU A 58 -29.95 -9.22 -0.82
CA LEU A 58 -28.55 -9.02 -0.47
C LEU A 58 -28.18 -9.72 0.85
N GLU A 59 -29.11 -9.72 1.82
CA GLU A 59 -28.96 -10.36 3.13
C GLU A 59 -28.58 -11.85 3.04
N ALA A 60 -29.00 -12.55 1.98
CA ALA A 60 -28.65 -13.96 1.75
C ALA A 60 -27.16 -14.18 1.42
N TYR A 61 -26.46 -13.14 0.98
CA TYR A 61 -25.04 -13.19 0.60
C TYR A 61 -24.15 -12.42 1.56
N ILE A 62 -24.62 -11.25 1.99
CA ILE A 62 -23.91 -10.35 2.90
C ILE A 62 -24.90 -9.95 4.00
N PRO A 63 -25.04 -10.77 5.06
CA PRO A 63 -25.89 -10.42 6.20
C PRO A 63 -25.43 -9.09 6.82
N ILE A 64 -26.37 -8.25 7.23
CA ILE A 64 -26.06 -6.91 7.73
C ILE A 64 -25.23 -6.98 9.02
N GLU A 65 -25.52 -7.94 9.89
CA GLU A 65 -24.72 -8.18 11.10
C GLU A 65 -23.27 -8.56 10.76
N GLN A 66 -23.06 -9.34 9.70
CA GLN A 66 -21.71 -9.69 9.24
C GLN A 66 -20.98 -8.44 8.72
N ALA A 67 -21.68 -7.54 8.02
CA ALA A 67 -21.12 -6.27 7.58
C ALA A 67 -20.75 -5.37 8.77
N ILE A 68 -21.58 -5.28 9.80
CA ILE A 68 -21.32 -4.52 11.04
C ILE A 68 -20.09 -5.09 11.79
N ILE A 69 -20.00 -6.41 11.92
CA ILE A 69 -18.86 -7.08 12.56
C ILE A 69 -17.57 -6.82 11.75
N SER A 70 -17.65 -6.92 10.42
CA SER A 70 -16.53 -6.65 9.53
C SER A 70 -16.07 -5.19 9.63
N MET A 71 -17.00 -4.24 9.67
CA MET A 71 -16.73 -2.81 9.86
C MET A 71 -15.99 -2.57 11.18
N LYS A 72 -16.54 -3.07 12.30
CA LYS A 72 -15.95 -2.87 13.65
C LYS A 72 -14.55 -3.47 13.74
N SER A 73 -14.40 -4.73 13.34
CA SER A 73 -13.09 -5.40 13.37
C SER A 73 -12.07 -4.65 12.51
N SER A 74 -12.44 -4.26 11.29
CA SER A 74 -11.52 -3.57 10.37
C SER A 74 -11.08 -2.19 10.87
N ILE A 75 -11.97 -1.45 11.55
CA ILE A 75 -11.66 -0.15 12.18
C ILE A 75 -10.62 -0.30 13.29
N ASP A 76 -10.71 -1.34 14.11
CA ASP A 76 -9.71 -1.58 15.16
C ASP A 76 -8.32 -1.80 14.57
N PHE A 77 -8.28 -2.38 13.36
CA PHE A 77 -7.07 -2.58 12.59
C PHE A 77 -6.65 -1.41 11.72
N LEU A 78 -7.40 -0.31 11.61
CA LEU A 78 -6.96 0.80 10.77
C LEU A 78 -5.91 1.68 11.48
N PRO A 79 -4.86 2.11 10.76
CA PRO A 79 -3.89 3.05 11.29
C PRO A 79 -4.49 4.47 11.35
N PHE A 80 -4.01 5.29 12.29
CA PHE A 80 -4.26 6.72 12.47
C PHE A 80 -5.69 7.09 12.89
N LEU A 81 -6.53 6.10 13.18
CA LEU A 81 -7.81 6.38 13.81
C LEU A 81 -7.60 6.73 15.28
N SER A 82 -8.03 7.94 15.64
CA SER A 82 -8.04 8.37 17.03
C SER A 82 -8.91 7.44 17.89
N PRO A 83 -8.60 7.29 19.19
CA PRO A 83 -9.45 6.54 20.12
C PRO A 83 -10.92 7.00 20.09
N GLN A 84 -11.15 8.30 19.89
CA GLN A 84 -12.48 8.88 19.74
C GLN A 84 -13.19 8.35 18.50
N ARG A 85 -12.50 8.22 17.36
CA ARG A 85 -13.10 7.66 16.14
C ARG A 85 -13.49 6.20 16.35
N LYS A 86 -12.63 5.40 16.98
CA LYS A 86 -12.95 4.01 17.31
C LYS A 86 -14.18 3.91 18.22
N ALA A 87 -14.29 4.79 19.22
CA ALA A 87 -15.45 4.87 20.08
C ALA A 87 -16.75 5.22 19.31
N ILE A 88 -16.68 6.13 18.32
CA ILE A 88 -17.83 6.45 17.45
C ILE A 88 -18.31 5.20 16.68
N PHE A 89 -17.39 4.40 16.14
CA PHE A 89 -17.79 3.15 15.48
C PHE A 89 -18.38 2.13 16.46
N GLY A 90 -17.93 2.11 17.71
CA GLY A 90 -18.59 1.35 18.79
C GLY A 90 -20.04 1.79 19.00
N GLU A 91 -20.27 3.09 19.13
CA GLU A 91 -21.60 3.68 19.29
C GLU A 91 -22.53 3.38 18.09
N LEU A 92 -22.00 3.42 16.86
CA LEU A 92 -22.75 3.05 15.67
C LEU A 92 -23.28 1.61 15.73
N VAL A 93 -22.50 0.67 16.26
CA VAL A 93 -22.97 -0.72 16.42
C VAL A 93 -24.15 -0.80 17.39
N GLU A 94 -24.06 -0.12 18.53
CA GLU A 94 -25.11 -0.14 19.54
C GLU A 94 -26.39 0.57 19.03
N LEU A 95 -26.26 1.73 18.39
CA LEU A 95 -27.40 2.46 17.81
C LEU A 95 -28.17 1.63 16.78
N TYR A 96 -27.47 0.86 15.94
CA TYR A 96 -28.14 0.00 14.96
C TYR A 96 -28.89 -1.15 15.64
N ARG A 97 -28.26 -1.80 16.63
CA ARG A 97 -28.83 -2.93 17.37
C ARG A 97 -30.03 -2.54 18.23
N ASP A 98 -29.99 -1.35 18.81
CA ASP A 98 -31.09 -0.78 19.60
C ASP A 98 -32.19 -0.16 18.73
N GLU A 99 -32.15 -0.40 17.41
CA GLU A 99 -33.10 0.09 16.41
C GLU A 99 -33.22 1.63 16.39
N LYS A 100 -32.16 2.33 16.81
CA LYS A 100 -32.07 3.81 16.79
C LYS A 100 -31.59 4.31 15.44
N PHE A 101 -32.32 3.96 14.38
CA PHE A 101 -31.90 4.15 12.98
C PHE A 101 -31.60 5.61 12.60
N TYR A 102 -32.40 6.58 13.06
CA TYR A 102 -32.10 8.00 12.81
C TYR A 102 -30.80 8.45 13.48
N GLY A 103 -30.57 8.01 14.71
CA GLY A 103 -29.33 8.30 15.45
C GLY A 103 -28.13 7.66 14.77
N PHE A 104 -28.27 6.39 14.37
CA PHE A 104 -27.27 5.67 13.58
C PHE A 104 -26.92 6.45 12.32
N TYR A 105 -27.90 6.76 11.47
CA TYR A 105 -27.68 7.38 10.18
C TYR A 105 -27.04 8.77 10.31
N ALA A 106 -27.54 9.59 11.24
CA ALA A 106 -26.99 10.91 11.52
C ALA A 106 -25.53 10.87 12.00
N LEU A 107 -25.16 9.85 12.78
CA LEU A 107 -23.79 9.67 13.24
C LEU A 107 -22.89 9.06 12.16
N ALA A 108 -23.41 8.13 11.35
CA ALA A 108 -22.67 7.33 10.37
C ALA A 108 -22.26 8.12 9.14
N VAL A 109 -23.16 8.94 8.60
CA VAL A 109 -22.91 9.69 7.35
C VAL A 109 -21.67 10.61 7.44
N PRO A 110 -21.47 11.39 8.52
CA PRO A 110 -20.22 12.15 8.69
C PRO A 110 -18.95 11.29 8.81
N GLN A 111 -19.06 10.01 9.20
CA GLN A 111 -17.89 9.14 9.33
C GLN A 111 -17.27 8.78 7.98
N VAL A 112 -18.08 8.69 6.91
CA VAL A 112 -17.56 8.47 5.55
C VAL A 112 -16.56 9.56 5.19
N GLU A 113 -16.94 10.83 5.35
CA GLU A 113 -16.03 11.96 5.11
C GLU A 113 -14.89 12.03 6.13
N GLY A 114 -15.16 11.67 7.39
CA GLY A 114 -14.15 11.55 8.43
C GLY A 114 -13.03 10.60 8.01
N LEU A 115 -13.36 9.42 7.48
CA LEU A 115 -12.38 8.43 7.01
C LEU A 115 -11.56 8.97 5.84
N PHE A 116 -12.18 9.60 4.83
CA PHE A 116 -11.43 10.23 3.73
C PHE A 116 -10.49 11.36 4.21
N THR A 117 -10.88 12.07 5.27
CA THR A 117 -10.02 13.08 5.90
C THR A 117 -8.77 12.44 6.51
N GLU A 118 -8.91 11.30 7.18
CA GLU A 118 -7.76 10.55 7.71
C GLU A 118 -6.89 9.96 6.59
N MET A 119 -7.51 9.42 5.53
CA MET A 119 -6.77 8.95 4.35
C MET A 119 -5.91 10.06 3.74
N CYS A 120 -6.42 11.29 3.62
CA CYS A 120 -5.66 12.44 3.13
C CYS A 120 -4.40 12.68 3.96
N ARG A 121 -4.50 12.63 5.30
CA ARG A 121 -3.35 12.80 6.20
C ARG A 121 -2.28 11.75 5.94
N ILE A 122 -2.67 10.49 5.79
CA ILE A 122 -1.74 9.39 5.55
C ILE A 122 -1.05 9.54 4.19
N CYS A 123 -1.80 9.98 3.18
CA CYS A 123 -1.27 10.24 1.85
C CYS A 123 -0.40 11.52 1.78
N GLY A 124 -0.16 12.20 2.90
CA GLY A 124 0.59 13.46 2.95
C GLY A 124 -0.11 14.59 2.20
N LYS A 125 -1.44 14.55 2.14
CA LYS A 125 -2.29 15.55 1.48
C LYS A 125 -2.97 16.47 2.50
N PRO A 126 -3.35 17.69 2.08
CA PRO A 126 -4.08 18.62 2.95
C PRO A 126 -5.38 17.99 3.45
N ALA A 127 -5.50 17.84 4.77
CA ALA A 127 -6.70 17.28 5.41
C ALA A 127 -7.85 18.29 5.54
N ASP A 128 -7.54 19.58 5.33
CA ASP A 128 -8.44 20.73 5.34
C ASP A 128 -9.10 20.99 3.98
N ALA A 129 -8.97 20.07 3.02
CA ALA A 129 -9.77 20.08 1.80
C ALA A 129 -11.26 20.25 2.16
N LYS A 130 -11.91 21.22 1.52
CA LYS A 130 -13.18 21.78 2.00
C LYS A 130 -14.35 20.80 1.89
N SER A 131 -14.31 19.89 0.93
CA SER A 131 -15.43 19.01 0.62
C SER A 131 -15.02 17.55 0.50
N LEU A 132 -15.97 16.63 0.70
CA LEU A 132 -15.78 15.21 0.45
C LEU A 132 -15.26 14.92 -0.98
N PRO A 133 -15.83 15.49 -2.06
CA PRO A 133 -15.30 15.32 -3.41
C PRO A 133 -13.79 15.64 -3.54
N ASP A 134 -13.36 16.79 -2.98
CA ASP A 134 -11.95 17.19 -3.01
C ASP A 134 -11.05 16.16 -2.31
N LYS A 135 -11.51 15.62 -1.17
CA LYS A 135 -10.78 14.59 -0.41
C LYS A 135 -10.69 13.28 -1.18
N VAL A 136 -11.77 12.85 -1.83
CA VAL A 136 -11.76 11.65 -2.68
C VAL A 136 -10.73 11.82 -3.79
N GLY A 137 -10.78 12.93 -4.54
CA GLY A 137 -9.83 13.22 -5.61
C GLY A 137 -8.35 13.25 -5.18
N LEU A 138 -8.07 13.69 -3.94
CA LEU A 138 -6.71 13.68 -3.37
C LEU A 138 -6.21 12.27 -3.02
N VAL A 139 -7.11 11.37 -2.66
CA VAL A 139 -6.81 9.98 -2.25
C VAL A 139 -6.73 9.05 -3.45
N THR A 140 -7.53 9.29 -4.50
CA THR A 140 -7.61 8.45 -5.71
C THR A 140 -6.26 8.03 -6.30
N PRO A 141 -5.21 8.88 -6.39
CA PRO A 141 -3.90 8.46 -6.92
C PRO A 141 -3.22 7.32 -6.14
N PHE A 142 -3.62 7.10 -4.89
CA PHE A 142 -3.07 6.07 -4.01
C PHE A 142 -3.94 4.80 -3.97
N CYS A 143 -5.07 4.78 -4.68
CA CYS A 143 -5.94 3.61 -4.78
C CYS A 143 -5.59 2.84 -6.05
N LYS A 144 -5.07 1.61 -5.91
CA LYS A 144 -4.68 0.79 -7.07
C LYS A 144 -5.88 0.28 -7.88
N ARG A 145 -7.00 -0.03 -7.22
CA ARG A 145 -8.19 -0.69 -7.81
C ARG A 145 -9.44 -0.53 -6.90
N SER A 146 -9.98 0.68 -6.76
CA SER A 146 -11.19 0.87 -5.93
C SER A 146 -12.38 1.26 -6.79
N THR A 147 -13.20 0.24 -7.08
CA THR A 147 -14.53 0.46 -7.63
C THR A 147 -15.38 1.21 -6.61
N GLY A 148 -15.88 2.40 -6.97
CA GLY A 148 -16.81 3.17 -6.13
C GLY A 148 -16.29 4.52 -5.64
N LEU A 149 -15.05 4.91 -5.94
CA LEU A 149 -14.58 6.27 -5.64
C LEU A 149 -15.49 7.34 -6.28
N ASP A 150 -15.92 7.14 -7.53
CA ASP A 150 -16.87 8.04 -8.21
C ASP A 150 -18.21 8.18 -7.46
N TYR A 151 -18.68 7.10 -6.82
CA TYR A 151 -19.88 7.14 -5.97
C TYR A 151 -19.67 8.06 -4.77
N PHE A 152 -18.51 7.97 -4.10
CA PHE A 152 -18.18 8.82 -2.95
C PHE A 152 -17.88 10.27 -3.35
N GLU A 153 -17.33 10.48 -4.54
CA GLU A 153 -17.02 11.81 -5.07
C GLU A 153 -18.28 12.56 -5.49
N HIS A 154 -19.23 11.89 -6.14
CA HIS A 154 -20.34 12.56 -6.81
C HIS A 154 -21.71 12.25 -6.22
N HIS A 155 -22.00 11.00 -5.85
CA HIS A 155 -23.35 10.64 -5.41
C HIS A 155 -23.58 10.77 -3.90
N PHE A 156 -22.68 10.22 -3.09
CA PHE A 156 -22.79 10.24 -1.63
C PHE A 156 -22.96 11.65 -1.05
N PRO A 157 -22.26 12.71 -1.53
CA PRO A 157 -22.45 14.07 -1.03
C PRO A 157 -23.89 14.58 -1.19
N HIS A 158 -24.57 14.22 -2.28
CA HIS A 158 -25.98 14.57 -2.49
C HIS A 158 -26.89 13.86 -1.50
N GLN A 159 -26.67 12.56 -1.25
CA GLN A 159 -27.42 11.79 -0.28
C GLN A 159 -27.28 12.39 1.14
N ARG A 160 -26.05 12.69 1.55
CA ARG A 160 -25.75 13.37 2.83
C ARG A 160 -26.48 14.71 2.93
N ASN A 161 -26.31 15.57 1.93
CA ASN A 161 -26.84 16.93 1.99
C ASN A 161 -28.37 16.91 2.08
N ARG A 162 -29.03 16.03 1.33
CA ARG A 162 -30.48 15.86 1.42
C ARG A 162 -30.91 15.46 2.83
N PHE A 163 -30.24 14.49 3.45
CA PHE A 163 -30.57 14.08 4.82
C PHE A 163 -30.37 15.21 5.84
N LEU A 164 -29.26 15.95 5.74
CA LEU A 164 -28.97 17.06 6.66
C LEU A 164 -29.98 18.21 6.55
N HIS A 165 -30.53 18.46 5.35
CA HIS A 165 -31.48 19.54 5.12
C HIS A 165 -32.94 19.15 5.35
N TYR A 166 -33.32 17.91 5.02
CA TYR A 166 -34.72 17.48 4.95
C TYR A 166 -35.04 16.24 5.80
N GLY A 167 -34.04 15.60 6.41
CA GLY A 167 -34.21 14.32 7.09
C GLY A 167 -34.47 13.20 6.07
N THR A 168 -35.47 12.38 6.31
CA THR A 168 -35.92 11.34 5.36
C THR A 168 -37.14 11.83 4.59
N ASP A 169 -37.12 11.68 3.28
CA ASP A 169 -38.32 11.92 2.45
C ASP A 169 -39.36 10.80 2.67
N SER A 170 -40.63 11.06 2.37
CA SER A 170 -41.73 10.08 2.50
C SER A 170 -41.56 8.82 1.64
N THR A 171 -40.60 8.82 0.72
CA THR A 171 -40.27 7.72 -0.18
C THR A 171 -39.07 6.90 0.29
N GLU A 172 -38.40 7.28 1.38
CA GLU A 172 -37.18 6.64 1.85
C GLU A 172 -37.38 6.03 3.24
N ASP A 173 -37.18 4.71 3.32
CA ASP A 173 -37.15 4.00 4.60
C ASP A 173 -35.78 4.22 5.27
N ILE A 174 -35.79 4.76 6.49
CA ILE A 174 -34.58 5.00 7.27
C ILE A 174 -33.77 3.72 7.50
N LEU A 175 -34.43 2.56 7.63
CA LEU A 175 -33.74 1.29 7.80
C LEU A 175 -32.93 0.94 6.54
N ILE A 176 -33.49 1.19 5.36
CA ILE A 176 -32.80 0.97 4.09
C ILE A 176 -31.61 1.91 3.95
N LEU A 177 -31.77 3.19 4.33
CA LEU A 177 -30.68 4.16 4.36
C LEU A 177 -29.55 3.74 5.31
N CYS A 178 -29.89 3.22 6.50
CA CYS A 178 -28.89 2.65 7.42
C CYS A 178 -28.11 1.50 6.78
N LYS A 179 -28.81 0.57 6.10
CA LYS A 179 -28.15 -0.53 5.39
C LYS A 179 -27.23 -0.02 4.28
N GLU A 180 -27.66 0.95 3.49
CA GLU A 180 -26.82 1.61 2.47
C GLU A 180 -25.52 2.14 3.08
N VAL A 181 -25.62 2.92 4.16
CA VAL A 181 -24.46 3.55 4.79
C VAL A 181 -23.55 2.54 5.48
N ILE A 182 -24.07 1.43 6.02
CA ILE A 182 -23.21 0.35 6.56
C ILE A 182 -22.30 -0.20 5.45
N HIS A 183 -22.86 -0.53 4.29
CA HIS A 183 -22.05 -1.02 3.18
C HIS A 183 -21.10 0.05 2.64
N ASP A 184 -21.51 1.32 2.62
CA ASP A 184 -20.65 2.43 2.24
C ASP A 184 -19.45 2.57 3.20
N LEU A 185 -19.68 2.47 4.52
CA LEU A 185 -18.60 2.50 5.51
C LEU A 185 -17.65 1.31 5.37
N VAL A 186 -18.18 0.10 5.14
CA VAL A 186 -17.36 -1.09 4.88
C VAL A 186 -16.45 -0.85 3.68
N GLU A 187 -16.98 -0.36 2.56
CA GLU A 187 -16.15 -0.06 1.38
C GLU A 187 -15.09 0.99 1.70
N VAL A 188 -15.43 2.10 2.34
CA VAL A 188 -14.46 3.16 2.66
C VAL A 188 -13.34 2.62 3.55
N ILE A 189 -13.63 1.70 4.48
CA ILE A 189 -12.62 1.03 5.29
C ILE A 189 -11.74 0.10 4.44
N VAL A 190 -12.31 -0.61 3.47
CA VAL A 190 -11.56 -1.44 2.51
C VAL A 190 -10.63 -0.57 1.66
N ILE A 191 -11.11 0.58 1.17
CA ILE A 191 -10.32 1.57 0.44
C ILE A 191 -9.14 2.03 1.30
N PHE A 192 -9.41 2.40 2.56
CA PHE A 192 -8.40 2.85 3.50
C PHE A 192 -7.31 1.78 3.66
N ASN A 193 -7.72 0.56 3.97
CA ASN A 193 -6.80 -0.55 4.18
C ASN A 193 -5.94 -0.87 2.96
N ASN A 194 -6.38 -0.50 1.76
CA ASN A 194 -5.71 -0.80 0.49
C ASN A 194 -5.00 0.41 -0.15
N LEU A 195 -4.83 1.51 0.58
CA LEU A 195 -4.02 2.64 0.11
C LEU A 195 -2.57 2.20 -0.13
N ASP A 196 -2.05 2.56 -1.30
CA ASP A 196 -0.69 2.28 -1.75
C ASP A 196 0.27 3.37 -1.28
N VAL A 197 0.57 3.35 0.03
CA VAL A 197 1.46 4.30 0.69
C VAL A 197 2.38 3.58 1.66
N ASP A 198 3.62 4.07 1.78
CA ASP A 198 4.66 3.44 2.61
C ASP A 198 4.21 3.22 4.05
N THR A 199 3.41 4.14 4.59
CA THR A 199 2.87 4.09 5.94
C THR A 199 1.93 2.90 6.15
N MET A 200 1.06 2.61 5.17
CA MET A 200 0.19 1.43 5.21
C MET A 200 0.99 0.14 5.08
N HIS A 201 2.00 0.12 4.21
CA HIS A 201 2.88 -1.03 4.04
C HIS A 201 3.68 -1.34 5.32
N LEU A 202 4.28 -0.31 5.93
CA LEU A 202 5.01 -0.45 7.19
C LEU A 202 4.10 -1.03 8.27
N PHE A 203 2.89 -0.48 8.37
CA PHE A 203 1.94 -0.87 9.40
C PHE A 203 1.44 -2.31 9.24
N LYS A 204 1.16 -2.76 8.02
CA LYS A 204 0.84 -4.17 7.74
C LYS A 204 2.00 -5.09 8.11
N LEU A 205 3.23 -4.67 7.81
CA LEU A 205 4.45 -5.42 8.10
C LEU A 205 4.68 -5.58 9.61
N ILE A 206 4.61 -4.50 10.40
CA ILE A 206 4.84 -4.56 11.86
C ILE A 206 3.79 -5.36 12.63
N ARG A 207 2.59 -5.52 12.06
CA ARG A 207 1.46 -6.23 12.68
C ARG A 207 1.39 -7.70 12.32
N LYS A 208 1.81 -8.08 11.12
CA LYS A 208 1.80 -9.48 10.70
C LYS A 208 2.72 -10.33 11.58
N ARG A 209 3.90 -9.80 11.93
CA ARG A 209 4.91 -10.44 12.83
C ARG A 209 5.11 -11.93 12.56
N ASP A 210 5.13 -12.31 11.29
CA ASP A 210 5.23 -13.71 10.89
C ASP A 210 6.70 -14.05 10.58
N HIS A 211 7.31 -14.88 11.41
CA HIS A 211 8.69 -15.33 11.23
C HIS A 211 8.87 -16.20 9.97
N SER A 212 7.82 -16.85 9.49
CA SER A 212 7.88 -17.67 8.28
C SER A 212 7.89 -16.83 7.00
N GLU A 213 7.45 -15.59 7.08
CA GLU A 213 7.40 -14.68 5.94
C GLU A 213 8.37 -13.50 6.03
N PHE A 214 8.77 -13.10 7.25
CA PHE A 214 9.74 -12.04 7.49
C PHE A 214 11.02 -12.63 8.08
N HIS A 215 11.92 -13.08 7.21
CA HIS A 215 13.19 -13.66 7.63
C HIS A 215 14.35 -13.34 6.69
N SER A 216 14.10 -12.72 5.54
CA SER A 216 15.15 -12.46 4.56
C SER A 216 15.76 -11.06 4.72
N ILE A 217 16.95 -10.88 4.15
CA ILE A 217 17.57 -9.56 4.07
C ILE A 217 16.74 -8.56 3.24
N LYS A 218 15.96 -9.06 2.27
CA LYS A 218 15.07 -8.24 1.44
C LYS A 218 13.97 -7.63 2.31
N ASP A 219 13.41 -8.42 3.22
CA ASP A 219 12.36 -7.96 4.14
C ASP A 219 12.92 -6.93 5.13
N LEU A 220 14.12 -7.17 5.67
CA LEU A 220 14.82 -6.20 6.53
C LEU A 220 15.13 -4.90 5.78
N SER A 221 15.58 -5.00 4.53
CA SER A 221 15.84 -3.84 3.67
C SER A 221 14.58 -3.04 3.39
N LEU A 222 13.49 -3.73 3.07
CA LEU A 222 12.17 -3.13 2.85
C LEU A 222 11.68 -2.43 4.12
N PHE A 223 11.78 -3.10 5.28
CA PHE A 223 11.45 -2.50 6.57
C PHE A 223 12.23 -1.21 6.82
N ILE A 224 13.55 -1.21 6.66
CA ILE A 224 14.37 -0.01 6.86
C ILE A 224 13.94 1.10 5.88
N LYS A 225 13.67 0.75 4.62
CA LYS A 225 13.21 1.71 3.61
C LYS A 225 11.89 2.37 4.02
N LEU A 226 10.89 1.56 4.36
CA LEU A 226 9.58 2.04 4.80
C LEU A 226 9.70 2.86 6.09
N TYR A 227 10.45 2.38 7.07
CA TYR A 227 10.69 3.09 8.33
C TYR A 227 11.29 4.48 8.11
N LEU A 228 12.34 4.59 7.29
CA LEU A 228 12.99 5.87 7.02
C LEU A 228 12.07 6.83 6.25
N SER A 229 11.29 6.31 5.30
CA SER A 229 10.30 7.09 4.55
C SER A 229 9.22 7.67 5.48
N VAL A 230 8.63 6.82 6.34
CA VAL A 230 7.58 7.20 7.29
C VAL A 230 8.10 8.10 8.41
N SER A 231 9.35 7.91 8.86
CA SER A 231 9.96 8.78 9.85
C SER A 231 10.22 10.18 9.28
N ALA A 232 10.61 10.28 8.00
CA ALA A 232 10.84 11.55 7.33
C ALA A 232 9.55 12.37 7.15
N SER A 233 8.39 11.71 7.05
CA SER A 233 7.08 12.39 6.99
C SER A 233 6.52 12.79 8.35
N GLY A 234 7.17 12.43 9.46
CA GLY A 234 6.68 12.66 10.82
C GLY A 234 5.50 11.77 11.23
N GLN A 235 5.12 10.80 10.40
CA GLN A 235 3.97 9.92 10.66
C GLN A 235 4.32 8.76 11.61
N SER A 236 5.61 8.54 11.90
CA SER A 236 6.08 7.47 12.79
C SER A 236 5.60 7.61 14.24
N ASP A 237 5.34 8.84 14.69
CA ASP A 237 5.00 9.13 16.09
C ASP A 237 3.70 8.44 16.53
N HIS A 238 2.79 8.20 15.60
CA HIS A 238 1.52 7.53 15.85
C HIS A 238 1.65 6.04 16.19
N TYR A 239 2.77 5.38 15.85
CA TYR A 239 3.02 3.96 16.15
C TYR A 239 4.30 3.75 16.92
N LEU A 240 4.78 4.77 17.62
CA LEU A 240 6.09 4.69 18.25
C LEU A 240 6.21 3.46 19.16
N ASN A 241 5.13 3.08 19.85
CA ASN A 241 5.09 1.89 20.69
C ASN A 241 5.17 0.60 19.87
N GLU A 242 4.23 0.35 18.94
CA GLU A 242 4.22 -0.87 18.13
C GLU A 242 5.48 -1.03 17.27
N LEU A 243 6.02 0.09 16.79
CA LEU A 243 7.25 0.16 16.02
C LEU A 243 8.47 -0.12 16.89
N ASN A 244 8.53 0.42 18.10
CA ASN A 244 9.60 0.11 19.05
C ASN A 244 9.55 -1.35 19.48
N ASP A 245 8.36 -1.88 19.77
CA ASP A 245 8.19 -3.30 20.08
C ASP A 245 8.69 -4.17 18.93
N PHE A 246 8.32 -3.84 17.69
CA PHE A 246 8.80 -4.55 16.51
C PHE A 246 10.33 -4.48 16.38
N ARG A 247 10.93 -3.29 16.54
CA ARG A 247 12.39 -3.08 16.43
C ARG A 247 13.20 -3.73 17.54
N ARG A 248 12.67 -3.77 18.77
CA ARG A 248 13.39 -4.22 19.97
C ARG A 248 13.21 -5.70 20.27
N ILE A 249 12.08 -6.27 19.87
CA ILE A 249 11.71 -7.65 20.20
C ILE A 249 11.78 -8.53 18.95
N PHE A 250 11.06 -8.16 17.90
CA PHE A 250 10.91 -9.02 16.72
C PHE A 250 12.14 -9.00 15.81
N ILE A 251 12.66 -7.82 15.47
CA ILE A 251 13.80 -7.69 14.56
C ILE A 251 15.06 -8.43 15.06
N PRO A 252 15.49 -8.31 16.33
CA PRO A 252 16.70 -9.00 16.79
C PRO A 252 16.63 -10.51 16.64
N TYR A 253 15.43 -11.10 16.74
CA TYR A 253 15.22 -12.54 16.62
C TYR A 253 15.48 -13.04 15.19
N VAL A 254 15.01 -12.31 14.17
CA VAL A 254 15.18 -12.69 12.76
C VAL A 254 16.51 -12.22 12.17
N LEU A 255 17.10 -11.17 12.74
CA LEU A 255 18.30 -10.52 12.22
C LEU A 255 19.53 -11.45 12.25
N ALA A 256 19.66 -12.27 13.30
CA ALA A 256 20.83 -13.13 13.45
C ALA A 256 20.96 -14.13 12.30
N ASP A 257 19.86 -14.79 11.95
CA ASP A 257 19.85 -15.79 10.87
C ASP A 257 20.00 -15.12 9.50
N ALA A 258 19.29 -14.00 9.27
CA ALA A 258 19.43 -13.23 8.04
C ALA A 258 20.88 -12.75 7.80
N VAL A 259 21.58 -12.31 8.85
CA VAL A 259 22.99 -11.84 8.74
C VAL A 259 23.95 -13.01 8.52
N ARG A 260 23.71 -14.18 9.11
CA ARG A 260 24.52 -15.38 8.85
C ARG A 260 24.41 -15.83 7.41
N GLU A 261 23.20 -15.77 6.83
CA GLU A 261 22.96 -16.10 5.42
C GLU A 261 23.79 -15.19 4.49
N LEU A 262 23.97 -13.90 4.82
CA LEU A 262 24.74 -12.98 3.98
C LEU A 262 26.20 -13.40 3.74
N ILE A 263 26.81 -14.10 4.69
CA ILE A 263 28.20 -14.55 4.58
C ILE A 263 28.36 -15.48 3.37
N THR A 264 27.36 -16.31 3.09
CA THR A 264 27.38 -17.24 1.95
C THR A 264 26.68 -16.64 0.73
N GLU A 265 25.66 -15.81 0.94
CA GLU A 265 24.82 -15.28 -0.13
C GLU A 265 25.55 -14.20 -0.96
N ILE A 266 26.30 -13.28 -0.33
CA ILE A 266 27.01 -12.22 -1.07
C ILE A 266 28.01 -12.81 -2.07
N PRO A 267 28.94 -13.73 -1.68
CA PRO A 267 29.84 -14.36 -2.64
C PRO A 267 29.10 -15.11 -3.76
N ARG A 268 28.01 -15.82 -3.42
CA ARG A 268 27.20 -16.57 -4.38
C ARG A 268 26.59 -15.64 -5.43
N ILE A 269 25.94 -14.55 -5.01
CA ILE A 269 25.33 -13.59 -5.93
C ILE A 269 26.40 -12.91 -6.80
N LEU A 270 27.54 -12.53 -6.20
CA LEU A 270 28.64 -11.94 -6.96
C LEU A 270 29.23 -12.90 -8.00
N ALA A 271 29.26 -14.21 -7.71
CA ALA A 271 29.69 -15.23 -8.67
C ALA A 271 28.72 -15.39 -9.86
N GLU A 272 27.48 -14.92 -9.75
CA GLU A 272 26.53 -14.86 -10.89
C GLU A 272 26.73 -13.58 -11.73
N ILE A 273 27.10 -12.47 -11.10
CA ILE A 273 27.22 -11.15 -11.75
C ILE A 273 28.58 -10.95 -12.39
N ILE A 274 29.67 -11.20 -11.66
CA ILE A 274 31.03 -10.84 -12.05
C ILE A 274 31.47 -11.54 -13.35
N PRO A 275 31.24 -12.85 -13.55
CA PRO A 275 31.61 -13.51 -14.80
C PRO A 275 30.92 -12.92 -16.02
N VAL A 276 29.65 -12.51 -15.89
CA VAL A 276 28.91 -11.86 -16.98
C VAL A 276 29.55 -10.52 -17.33
N ILE A 277 29.95 -9.73 -16.32
CA ILE A 277 30.66 -8.47 -16.52
C ILE A 277 32.02 -8.72 -17.19
N ASP A 278 32.78 -9.71 -16.72
CA ASP A 278 34.13 -10.02 -17.23
C ASP A 278 34.13 -10.50 -18.68
N VAL A 279 33.09 -11.21 -19.14
CA VAL A 279 32.93 -11.55 -20.57
C VAL A 279 32.93 -10.30 -21.44
N TYR A 280 32.36 -9.19 -20.98
CA TYR A 280 32.37 -7.94 -21.74
C TYR A 280 33.63 -7.12 -21.50
N LEU A 281 34.12 -7.04 -20.26
CA LEU A 281 35.32 -6.28 -19.93
C LEU A 281 36.58 -6.86 -20.59
N SER A 282 36.65 -8.19 -20.77
CA SER A 282 37.76 -8.87 -21.46
C SER A 282 37.95 -8.39 -22.90
N ARG A 283 36.88 -7.93 -23.58
CA ARG A 283 36.98 -7.29 -24.91
C ARG A 283 37.86 -6.03 -24.91
N ASN A 284 38.00 -5.41 -23.75
CA ASN A 284 38.82 -4.23 -23.50
C ASN A 284 40.07 -4.54 -22.65
N ASN A 285 40.47 -5.82 -22.57
CA ASN A 285 41.64 -6.32 -21.84
C ASN A 285 41.67 -5.87 -20.38
N ILE A 286 40.53 -5.89 -19.69
CA ILE A 286 40.42 -5.56 -18.26
C ILE A 286 39.51 -6.57 -17.57
N SER A 287 39.76 -6.88 -16.31
CA SER A 287 38.85 -7.62 -15.44
C SER A 287 38.15 -6.71 -14.44
N PHE A 288 37.05 -7.18 -13.87
CA PHE A 288 36.26 -6.47 -12.87
C PHE A 288 37.10 -6.07 -11.63
N ASP A 289 38.00 -6.95 -11.19
CA ASP A 289 38.89 -6.68 -10.05
C ASP A 289 39.86 -5.54 -10.34
N GLN A 290 40.37 -5.46 -11.57
CA GLN A 290 41.28 -4.41 -12.04
C GLN A 290 40.57 -3.10 -12.40
N LEU A 291 39.23 -3.12 -12.49
CA LEU A 291 38.44 -1.96 -12.88
C LEU A 291 38.42 -0.89 -11.79
N GLY A 292 39.17 0.20 -12.00
CA GLY A 292 39.11 1.39 -11.14
C GLY A 292 37.87 2.26 -11.41
N LEU A 293 37.28 2.83 -10.36
CA LEU A 293 36.06 3.66 -10.46
C LEU A 293 36.22 4.86 -11.41
N ASN A 294 37.40 5.48 -11.42
CA ASN A 294 37.68 6.69 -12.21
C ASN A 294 37.88 6.42 -13.71
N VAL A 295 38.02 5.16 -14.11
CA VAL A 295 38.30 4.76 -15.50
C VAL A 295 37.16 4.01 -16.16
N VAL A 296 36.07 3.73 -15.43
CA VAL A 296 34.92 2.94 -15.92
C VAL A 296 34.42 3.47 -17.25
N ASP A 297 34.15 4.77 -17.36
CA ASP A 297 33.61 5.38 -18.58
C ASP A 297 34.46 5.11 -19.83
N LYS A 298 35.79 5.15 -19.66
CA LYS A 298 36.74 4.91 -20.75
C LYS A 298 36.83 3.43 -21.08
N LYS A 299 36.73 2.56 -20.07
CA LYS A 299 36.92 1.12 -20.17
C LYS A 299 35.69 0.34 -20.63
N ILE A 300 34.52 0.98 -20.66
CA ILE A 300 33.28 0.36 -21.18
C ILE A 300 32.86 0.87 -22.57
N ILE A 301 33.68 1.70 -23.22
CA ILE A 301 33.43 2.15 -24.60
C ILE A 301 33.29 0.91 -25.50
N GLY A 302 32.30 0.92 -26.39
CA GLY A 302 32.01 -0.19 -27.30
C GLY A 302 31.20 -1.35 -26.69
N ILE A 303 31.13 -1.47 -25.37
CA ILE A 303 30.39 -2.56 -24.69
C ILE A 303 29.17 -2.09 -23.89
N LYS A 304 28.95 -0.78 -23.76
CA LYS A 304 27.85 -0.18 -22.95
C LYS A 304 26.47 -0.81 -23.22
N LYS A 305 26.09 -0.92 -24.49
CA LYS A 305 24.75 -1.40 -24.89
C LYS A 305 24.56 -2.88 -24.53
N SER A 306 25.55 -3.72 -24.82
CA SER A 306 25.51 -5.15 -24.52
C SER A 306 25.51 -5.40 -23.01
N LEU A 307 26.33 -4.67 -22.26
CA LEU A 307 26.39 -4.78 -20.81
C LEU A 307 25.06 -4.35 -20.16
N LYS A 308 24.45 -3.26 -20.64
CA LYS A 308 23.09 -2.86 -20.23
C LYS A 308 22.07 -3.97 -20.47
N SER A 309 22.05 -4.56 -21.66
CA SER A 309 21.13 -5.67 -21.96
C SER A 309 21.36 -6.87 -21.03
N SER A 310 22.61 -7.25 -20.76
CA SER A 310 22.89 -8.32 -19.80
C SER A 310 22.42 -7.97 -18.38
N PHE A 311 22.56 -6.73 -17.93
CA PHE A 311 22.02 -6.31 -16.63
C PHE A 311 20.48 -6.40 -16.56
N GLN A 312 19.80 -6.12 -17.67
CA GLN A 312 18.33 -6.14 -17.73
C GLN A 312 17.75 -7.55 -17.85
N TYR A 313 18.47 -8.49 -18.48
CA TYR A 313 17.91 -9.80 -18.79
C TYR A 313 18.58 -10.97 -18.06
N GLN A 314 19.90 -10.89 -17.82
CA GLN A 314 20.67 -11.99 -17.23
C GLN A 314 20.95 -11.75 -15.74
N CYS A 315 21.27 -10.51 -15.37
CA CYS A 315 21.65 -10.18 -13.99
C CYS A 315 20.56 -9.44 -13.22
N GLN A 316 19.32 -9.33 -13.72
CA GLN A 316 18.31 -8.49 -13.09
C GLN A 316 18.05 -8.87 -11.64
N GLN A 317 17.73 -10.14 -11.38
CA GLN A 317 17.45 -10.62 -10.02
C GLN A 317 18.69 -10.56 -9.10
N PRO A 318 19.88 -11.07 -9.51
CA PRO A 318 21.11 -10.90 -8.73
C PRO A 318 21.42 -9.44 -8.37
N LEU A 319 21.20 -8.52 -9.31
CA LEU A 319 21.42 -7.09 -9.06
C LEU A 319 20.42 -6.55 -8.03
N MET A 320 19.13 -6.85 -8.15
CA MET A 320 18.13 -6.46 -7.13
C MET A 320 18.54 -6.92 -5.73
N ASP A 321 19.06 -8.14 -5.62
CA ASP A 321 19.49 -8.74 -4.35
C ASP A 321 20.71 -8.00 -3.77
N ILE A 322 21.72 -7.70 -4.59
CA ILE A 322 22.87 -6.86 -4.18
C ILE A 322 22.42 -5.47 -3.73
N TYR A 323 21.47 -4.85 -4.42
CA TYR A 323 20.97 -3.52 -4.04
C TYR A 323 20.24 -3.54 -2.69
N ALA A 324 19.43 -4.58 -2.43
CA ALA A 324 18.80 -4.76 -1.11
C ALA A 324 19.87 -4.94 -0.02
N ILE A 325 20.81 -5.87 -0.21
CA ILE A 325 21.89 -6.13 0.76
C ILE A 325 22.69 -4.85 1.03
N LYS A 326 23.14 -4.16 -0.02
CA LYS A 326 23.87 -2.89 0.12
C LYS A 326 23.04 -1.85 0.87
N TYR A 327 21.75 -1.73 0.56
CA TYR A 327 20.86 -0.78 1.21
C TYR A 327 20.75 -1.07 2.72
N PHE A 328 20.54 -2.33 3.09
CA PHE A 328 20.54 -2.77 4.48
C PHE A 328 21.87 -2.45 5.16
N LEU A 329 23.00 -2.93 4.62
CA LEU A 329 24.32 -2.75 5.22
C LEU A 329 24.68 -1.27 5.41
N THR A 330 24.19 -0.38 4.54
CA THR A 330 24.44 1.06 4.63
C THR A 330 23.52 1.76 5.64
N ASN A 331 22.30 1.27 5.83
CA ASN A 331 21.26 1.98 6.59
C ASN A 331 20.82 1.29 7.89
N TYR A 332 21.38 0.14 8.25
CA TYR A 332 20.98 -0.62 9.44
C TYR A 332 21.02 0.22 10.73
N LYS A 333 22.04 1.07 10.94
CA LYS A 333 22.12 1.94 12.12
C LYS A 333 20.97 2.93 12.23
N LYS A 334 20.33 3.29 11.11
CA LYS A 334 19.21 4.23 11.10
C LYS A 334 17.88 3.53 11.35
N GLY A 335 17.70 2.31 10.85
CA GLY A 335 16.44 1.58 10.95
C GLY A 335 16.34 0.63 12.15
N LEU A 336 17.47 0.10 12.64
CA LEU A 336 17.50 -0.85 13.74
C LEU A 336 17.68 -0.15 15.09
N ASP A 337 17.25 -0.78 16.17
CA ASP A 337 17.70 -0.40 17.52
C ASP A 337 19.00 -1.17 17.82
N THR A 338 20.15 -0.52 17.62
CA THR A 338 21.45 -1.19 17.82
C THR A 338 21.69 -1.60 19.26
N GLY A 339 20.96 -1.02 20.23
CA GLY A 339 21.07 -1.40 21.64
C GLY A 339 20.50 -2.79 21.96
N THR A 340 19.65 -3.33 21.08
CA THR A 340 19.00 -4.64 21.27
C THR A 340 19.63 -5.74 20.42
N VAL A 341 20.69 -5.44 19.66
CA VAL A 341 21.37 -6.40 18.78
C VAL A 341 22.72 -6.77 19.39
N SER A 342 23.11 -8.05 19.29
CA SER A 342 24.39 -8.52 19.84
C SER A 342 25.59 -7.88 19.11
N ALA A 343 26.66 -7.63 19.86
CA ALA A 343 27.88 -7.03 19.31
C ALA A 343 28.53 -7.89 18.20
N GLU A 344 28.39 -9.22 18.28
CA GLU A 344 28.84 -10.16 17.24
C GLU A 344 28.13 -9.91 15.91
N ILE A 345 26.80 -9.82 15.92
CA ILE A 345 26.01 -9.58 14.70
C ILE A 345 26.32 -8.21 14.11
N LEU A 346 26.43 -7.17 14.95
CA LEU A 346 26.84 -5.83 14.49
C LEU A 346 28.25 -5.84 13.88
N GLY A 347 29.18 -6.57 14.49
CA GLY A 347 30.54 -6.75 13.98
C GLY A 347 30.56 -7.44 12.61
N THR A 348 29.73 -8.47 12.41
CA THR A 348 29.56 -9.14 11.12
C THR A 348 29.01 -8.19 10.05
N ILE A 349 27.99 -7.40 10.38
CA ILE A 349 27.43 -6.39 9.45
C ILE A 349 28.51 -5.38 9.03
N GLU A 350 29.28 -4.86 9.99
CA GLU A 350 30.36 -3.89 9.72
C GLU A 350 31.49 -4.51 8.89
N HIS A 351 31.83 -5.77 9.16
CA HIS A 351 32.82 -6.53 8.38
C HIS A 351 32.37 -6.69 6.93
N LEU A 352 31.15 -7.19 6.70
CA LEU A 352 30.59 -7.39 5.36
C LEU A 352 30.50 -6.07 4.59
N LEU A 353 30.05 -4.99 5.24
CA LEU A 353 30.02 -3.67 4.63
C LEU A 353 31.44 -3.25 4.20
N LYS A 354 32.44 -3.39 5.07
CA LYS A 354 33.82 -3.00 4.76
C LYS A 354 34.42 -3.83 3.63
N GLU A 355 34.19 -5.15 3.66
CA GLU A 355 34.71 -6.10 2.68
C GLU A 355 34.13 -5.83 1.28
N TYR A 356 32.82 -5.67 1.16
CA TYR A 356 32.15 -5.63 -0.15
C TYR A 356 31.79 -4.22 -0.66
N ASN A 357 31.94 -3.15 0.14
CA ASN A 357 31.56 -1.80 -0.26
C ASN A 357 32.21 -1.33 -1.57
N MET A 358 33.49 -1.64 -1.80
CA MET A 358 34.14 -1.28 -3.07
C MET A 358 33.56 -2.05 -4.26
N THR A 359 33.26 -3.33 -4.09
CA THR A 359 32.61 -4.16 -5.11
C THR A 359 31.22 -3.64 -5.46
N PHE A 360 30.40 -3.34 -4.46
CA PHE A 360 29.07 -2.76 -4.65
C PHE A 360 29.12 -1.41 -5.37
N ARG A 361 30.10 -0.54 -5.03
CA ARG A 361 30.32 0.73 -5.72
C ARG A 361 30.72 0.54 -7.18
N LYS A 362 31.59 -0.42 -7.50
CA LYS A 362 31.97 -0.73 -8.89
C LYS A 362 30.76 -1.14 -9.73
N ILE A 363 29.91 -2.03 -9.20
CA ILE A 363 28.68 -2.49 -9.87
C ILE A 363 27.72 -1.31 -10.12
N GLU A 364 27.49 -0.48 -9.11
CA GLU A 364 26.60 0.70 -9.24
C GLU A 364 27.10 1.70 -10.29
N VAL A 365 28.41 1.99 -10.29
CA VAL A 365 29.01 2.87 -11.30
C VAL A 365 28.88 2.25 -12.68
N LEU A 366 29.13 0.96 -12.86
CA LEU A 366 28.96 0.27 -14.14
C LEU A 366 27.53 0.42 -14.68
N ILE A 367 26.52 0.12 -13.86
CA ILE A 367 25.10 0.24 -14.22
C ILE A 367 24.75 1.68 -14.64
N THR A 368 25.21 2.66 -13.84
CA THR A 368 24.94 4.07 -14.13
C THR A 368 25.60 4.50 -15.44
N LYS A 369 26.84 4.05 -15.71
CA LYS A 369 27.60 4.45 -16.90
C LYS A 369 27.19 3.74 -18.19
N THR A 370 26.47 2.61 -18.10
CA THR A 370 25.82 1.98 -19.26
C THR A 370 24.50 2.65 -19.64
N GLY A 371 24.04 3.64 -18.86
CA GLY A 371 22.77 4.34 -19.10
C GLY A 371 21.56 3.52 -18.65
N ASP A 372 21.75 2.54 -17.76
CA ASP A 372 20.68 1.98 -16.97
C ASP A 372 20.48 2.80 -15.69
N GLN A 373 19.32 2.71 -15.08
CA GLN A 373 19.06 3.42 -13.82
C GLN A 373 19.24 2.46 -12.65
N ALA A 374 20.11 2.82 -11.70
CA ALA A 374 20.24 2.09 -10.44
C ALA A 374 18.90 1.92 -9.71
N LYS A 375 17.97 2.87 -9.91
CA LYS A 375 16.59 2.81 -9.41
C LYS A 375 15.79 1.61 -9.93
N ASN A 376 16.12 1.07 -11.10
CA ASN A 376 15.45 -0.10 -11.66
C ASN A 376 15.71 -1.39 -10.85
N TYR A 377 16.70 -1.35 -9.96
CA TYR A 377 17.08 -2.47 -9.10
C TYR A 377 16.78 -2.20 -7.63
N GLN A 378 16.18 -1.05 -7.32
CA GLN A 378 15.69 -0.70 -5.99
C GLN A 378 14.21 -1.09 -5.94
N TYR A 379 13.83 -1.96 -5.01
CA TYR A 379 12.44 -2.35 -4.74
C TYR A 379 11.54 -1.15 -4.55
#